data_AF-A0A1Y3AL43-F1
#
_entry.id   AF-A0A1Y3AL43-F1
#
_cell.length_a   1.000
_cell.length_b   1.000
_cell.length_c   1.000
_cell.angle_alpha   90.00
_cell.angle_beta   90.00
_cell.angle_gamma   90.00
#
_symmetry.space_group_name_H-M   'P 1'
#
loop_
_entity.id
_entity.type
_entity.pdbx_description
1 polymer ?
#
loop_
_entity_poly.entity_id
_entity_poly.type
_entity_poly.pdbx_seq_one_letter_code
_entity_poly.pdbx_strand_id
1 'polypeptide(L)'
;MYLIPGQEIPLTFSNRITLQFITTIIEHDDSRTFGIRIGRFEDRFGTTAEIRSFSYKDDRSSITIKVQGRQRFTIIDDRNNEQGEYQPNVRILSEIDMHDFFRPIIQSEYRLSRKSRSLLTPLPANSIDQYDNHVLMDRLKTILMKIFEYRIKNDEFSYPVDAIAFSYFVLMAIPFPDTIKTRLLQIDCVNLRLRLEMSLLNENFKFICGTCRQNLCDRNSFLVMSKLGTSGTFVNSNGIVHELYTFSKVENTRRVSKYSDDFSWFPNYGWIIIK
;
A
#
# COMPACT_ATOMS: atom_id res chain seq x y z
N MET A 1 1.57 -9.84 6.58
CA MET A 1 1.34 -9.25 5.25
C MET A 1 0.66 -7.91 5.46
N TYR A 2 1.05 -6.87 4.72
CA TYR A 2 0.33 -5.60 4.72
C TYR A 2 -0.64 -5.60 3.54
N LEU A 3 -1.90 -5.27 3.80
CA LEU A 3 -2.85 -4.93 2.74
C LEU A 3 -3.17 -3.45 2.89
N ILE A 4 -2.78 -2.67 1.89
CA ILE A 4 -3.03 -1.23 1.86
C ILE A 4 -4.37 -0.99 1.13
N PRO A 5 -5.20 -0.02 1.55
CA PRO A 5 -6.38 0.38 0.78
C PRO A 5 -6.05 0.66 -0.69
N GLY A 6 -6.79 0.05 -1.61
CA GLY A 6 -6.57 0.09 -3.06
C GLY A 6 -5.61 -0.98 -3.60
N GLN A 7 -4.77 -1.60 -2.75
CA GLN A 7 -3.82 -2.64 -3.16
C GLN A 7 -4.56 -3.93 -3.53
N GLU A 8 -4.16 -4.53 -4.65
CA GLU A 8 -4.63 -5.85 -5.06
C GLU A 8 -3.59 -6.92 -4.72
N ILE A 9 -4.02 -8.01 -4.08
CA ILE A 9 -3.16 -9.11 -3.69
C ILE A 9 -3.82 -10.44 -4.09
N PRO A 10 -3.11 -11.32 -4.82
CA PRO A 10 -3.54 -12.70 -5.00
C PRO A 10 -3.20 -13.53 -3.74
N LEU A 11 -4.14 -14.35 -3.28
CA LEU A 11 -3.99 -15.25 -2.15
C LEU A 11 -4.41 -16.66 -2.55
N THR A 12 -3.67 -17.67 -2.11
CA THR A 12 -4.03 -19.07 -2.33
C THR A 12 -4.15 -19.79 -1.00
N PHE A 13 -5.26 -20.50 -0.82
CA PHE A 13 -5.54 -21.26 0.39
C PHE A 13 -5.79 -22.72 0.05
N SER A 14 -5.22 -23.61 0.87
CA SER A 14 -5.39 -25.06 0.81
C SER A 14 -5.86 -25.66 2.15
N ASN A 15 -5.83 -24.87 3.24
CA ASN A 15 -6.33 -25.30 4.53
C ASN A 15 -7.86 -25.43 4.49
N ARG A 16 -8.40 -26.59 4.87
CA ARG A 16 -9.84 -26.88 4.89
C ARG A 16 -10.67 -25.85 5.64
N ILE A 17 -10.21 -25.37 6.80
CA ILE A 17 -10.94 -24.40 7.62
C ILE A 17 -11.04 -23.06 6.87
N THR A 18 -9.91 -22.59 6.33
CA THR A 18 -9.87 -21.33 5.57
C THR A 18 -10.64 -21.43 4.25
N LEU A 19 -10.60 -22.58 3.58
CA LEU A 19 -11.38 -22.85 2.38
C LEU A 19 -12.87 -22.73 2.66
N GLN A 20 -13.37 -23.41 3.69
CA GLN A 20 -14.77 -23.33 4.08
C GLN A 20 -15.18 -21.90 4.41
N PHE A 21 -14.38 -21.19 5.22
CA PHE A 21 -14.61 -19.79 5.55
C PHE A 21 -14.73 -18.89 4.31
N ILE A 22 -13.78 -19.00 3.37
CA ILE A 22 -13.78 -18.20 2.14
C ILE A 22 -14.95 -18.59 1.23
N THR A 23 -15.28 -19.88 1.10
CA THR A 23 -16.44 -20.33 0.32
C THR A 23 -17.74 -19.79 0.91
N THR A 24 -17.90 -19.80 2.24
CA THR A 24 -19.06 -19.20 2.91
C THR A 24 -19.18 -17.71 2.60
N ILE A 25 -18.08 -16.95 2.65
CA ILE A 25 -18.09 -15.52 2.29
C ILE A 25 -18.51 -15.32 0.82
N ILE A 26 -17.99 -16.14 -0.10
CA ILE A 26 -18.30 -16.00 -1.53
C ILE A 26 -19.78 -16.29 -1.82
N GLU A 27 -20.36 -17.27 -1.13
CA GLU A 27 -21.72 -17.75 -1.38
C GLU A 27 -22.81 -17.01 -0.59
N HIS A 28 -22.51 -16.55 0.62
CA HIS A 28 -23.51 -16.05 1.58
C HIS A 28 -23.36 -14.57 1.95
N ASP A 29 -22.24 -13.93 1.64
CA ASP A 29 -22.01 -12.51 1.95
C ASP A 29 -21.98 -11.67 0.66
N ASP A 30 -22.96 -10.78 0.51
CA ASP A 30 -23.08 -9.87 -0.63
C ASP A 30 -21.86 -8.94 -0.76
N SER A 31 -21.23 -8.57 0.37
CA SER A 31 -20.08 -7.68 0.39
C SER A 31 -18.77 -8.39 0.05
N ARG A 32 -18.74 -9.73 0.14
CA ARG A 32 -17.57 -10.60 -0.08
C ARG A 32 -16.30 -10.07 0.58
N THR A 33 -16.44 -9.57 1.81
CA THR A 33 -15.38 -8.82 2.48
C THR A 33 -14.95 -9.51 3.78
N PHE A 34 -13.64 -9.60 4.00
CA PHE A 34 -13.08 -10.12 5.25
C PHE A 34 -11.94 -9.24 5.75
N GLY A 35 -11.59 -9.35 7.04
CA GLY A 35 -10.52 -8.56 7.64
C GLY A 35 -9.14 -9.22 7.52
N ILE A 36 -8.12 -8.46 7.11
CA ILE A 36 -6.71 -8.88 7.23
C ILE A 36 -6.05 -8.06 8.33
N ARG A 37 -5.67 -8.73 9.42
CA ARG A 37 -4.88 -8.14 10.52
C ARG A 37 -3.45 -7.92 10.08
N ILE A 38 -2.91 -6.75 10.41
CA ILE A 38 -1.54 -6.33 10.11
C ILE A 38 -0.67 -6.54 11.35
N GLY A 39 0.56 -7.01 11.16
CA GLY A 39 1.54 -7.15 12.22
C GLY A 39 1.46 -8.47 12.98
N ARG A 40 1.74 -8.42 14.28
CA ARG A 40 1.74 -9.54 15.21
C ARG A 40 0.34 -9.82 15.74
N PHE A 41 0.19 -10.93 16.46
CA PHE A 41 -1.10 -11.30 17.07
C PHE A 41 -1.63 -10.23 18.03
N GLU A 42 -0.73 -9.49 18.70
CA GLU A 42 -1.08 -8.42 19.65
C GLU A 42 -1.56 -7.13 18.97
N ASP A 43 -1.26 -6.96 17.67
CA ASP A 43 -1.62 -5.76 16.95
C ASP A 43 -3.12 -5.73 16.66
N ARG A 44 -3.76 -4.61 17.01
CA ARG A 44 -5.21 -4.45 16.85
C ARG A 44 -5.59 -3.77 15.54
N PHE A 45 -4.70 -3.69 14.57
CA PHE A 45 -4.93 -2.91 13.34
C PHE A 45 -4.99 -3.82 12.11
N GLY A 46 -5.82 -3.46 11.13
CA GLY A 46 -5.95 -4.22 9.90
C GLY A 46 -6.65 -3.45 8.79
N THR A 47 -6.78 -4.12 7.64
CA THR A 47 -7.45 -3.60 6.46
C THR A 47 -8.46 -4.63 5.96
N THR A 48 -9.67 -4.20 5.60
CA THR A 48 -10.67 -5.06 4.97
C THR A 48 -10.26 -5.40 3.55
N ALA A 49 -10.51 -6.64 3.15
CA ALA A 49 -10.16 -7.22 1.88
C ALA A 49 -11.44 -7.68 1.19
N GLU A 50 -11.76 -7.08 0.04
CA GLU A 50 -12.89 -7.48 -0.78
C GLU A 50 -12.43 -8.47 -1.85
N ILE A 51 -13.14 -9.59 -1.99
CA ILE A 51 -12.85 -10.60 -3.01
C ILE A 51 -13.37 -10.10 -4.37
N ARG A 52 -12.45 -9.81 -5.29
CA ARG A 52 -12.76 -9.35 -6.65
C ARG A 52 -12.96 -10.50 -7.62
N SER A 53 -12.13 -11.53 -7.52
CA SER A 53 -12.27 -12.75 -8.31
C SER A 53 -11.71 -13.96 -7.57
N PHE A 54 -12.16 -15.15 -7.96
CA PHE A 54 -11.72 -16.41 -7.37
C PHE A 54 -11.67 -17.52 -8.43
N SER A 55 -10.84 -18.52 -8.18
CA SER A 55 -10.68 -19.71 -9.01
C SER A 55 -10.36 -20.90 -8.12
N TYR A 56 -11.07 -22.01 -8.34
CA TYR A 56 -10.78 -23.28 -7.67
C TYR A 56 -9.76 -24.07 -8.47
N LYS A 57 -8.84 -24.74 -7.77
CA LYS A 57 -7.85 -25.66 -8.35
C LYS A 57 -7.98 -27.05 -7.73
N ASP A 58 -7.42 -28.05 -8.41
CA ASP A 58 -7.25 -29.42 -7.94
C ASP A 58 -8.52 -29.99 -7.28
N ASP A 59 -9.60 -30.13 -8.06
CA ASP A 59 -10.91 -30.62 -7.60
C ASP A 59 -11.46 -29.91 -6.35
N ARG A 60 -11.26 -28.58 -6.27
CA ARG A 60 -11.65 -27.71 -5.13
C ARG A 60 -10.89 -27.99 -3.83
N SER A 61 -9.73 -28.66 -3.90
CA SER A 61 -8.83 -28.78 -2.75
C SER A 61 -8.07 -27.49 -2.45
N SER A 62 -8.01 -26.55 -3.39
CA SER A 62 -7.47 -25.21 -3.14
C SER A 62 -8.26 -24.12 -3.86
N ILE A 63 -8.23 -22.90 -3.30
CA ILE A 63 -8.84 -21.70 -3.88
C ILE A 63 -7.77 -20.63 -4.03
N THR A 64 -7.70 -20.03 -5.22
CA THR A 64 -6.94 -18.81 -5.46
C THR A 64 -7.93 -17.65 -5.59
N ILE A 65 -7.80 -16.66 -4.71
CA ILE A 65 -8.61 -15.44 -4.73
C ILE A 65 -7.74 -14.23 -5.06
N LYS A 66 -8.32 -13.24 -5.74
CA LYS A 66 -7.76 -11.90 -5.86
C LYS A 66 -8.58 -10.97 -4.99
N VAL A 67 -7.91 -10.34 -4.03
CA VAL A 67 -8.54 -9.41 -3.10
C VAL A 67 -8.05 -7.99 -3.30
N GLN A 68 -8.89 -7.01 -3.00
CA GLN A 68 -8.52 -5.61 -2.97
C GLN A 68 -8.71 -5.04 -1.56
N GLY A 69 -7.71 -4.31 -1.06
CA GLY A 69 -7.83 -3.57 0.20
C GLY A 69 -8.85 -2.46 0.10
N ARG A 70 -9.74 -2.33 1.09
CA ARG A 70 -10.81 -1.31 1.09
C ARG A 70 -10.66 -0.32 2.23
N GLN A 71 -10.95 -0.73 3.46
CA GLN A 71 -11.06 0.17 4.60
C GLN A 71 -10.14 -0.27 5.73
N ARG A 72 -9.58 0.70 6.44
CA ARG A 72 -8.77 0.46 7.63
C ARG A 72 -9.68 0.20 8.82
N PHE A 73 -9.26 -0.66 9.73
CA PHE A 73 -10.01 -0.94 10.95
C PHE A 73 -9.10 -1.16 12.15
N THR A 74 -9.67 -0.98 13.34
CA THR A 74 -9.08 -1.43 14.60
C THR A 74 -9.98 -2.47 15.27
N ILE A 75 -9.38 -3.49 15.89
CA ILE A 75 -10.06 -4.52 16.66
C ILE A 75 -10.43 -3.93 18.04
N ILE A 76 -11.71 -4.00 18.40
CA ILE A 76 -12.26 -3.53 19.68
C ILE A 76 -12.27 -4.68 20.69
N ASP A 77 -12.80 -5.83 20.26
CA ASP A 77 -12.97 -7.02 21.08
C ASP A 77 -12.42 -8.24 20.36
N ASP A 78 -11.59 -9.00 21.07
CA ASP A 78 -10.87 -10.17 20.56
C ASP A 78 -11.32 -11.45 21.30
N ARG A 79 -12.63 -11.53 21.57
CA ARG A 79 -13.23 -12.74 22.13
C ARG A 79 -13.31 -13.76 21.01
N ASN A 80 -12.52 -14.82 21.12
CA ASN A 80 -12.77 -16.04 20.37
C ASN A 80 -14.15 -16.57 20.77
N ASN A 81 -15.03 -16.76 19.80
CA ASN A 81 -16.26 -17.50 20.04
C ASN A 81 -15.87 -18.91 20.54
N GLU A 82 -16.67 -19.47 21.45
CA GLU A 82 -16.45 -20.81 22.04
C GLU A 82 -16.35 -21.94 20.99
N GLN A 83 -16.71 -21.65 19.73
CA GLN A 83 -16.66 -22.54 18.58
C GLN A 83 -15.36 -22.47 17.75
N GLY A 84 -14.39 -21.64 18.14
CA GLY A 84 -13.07 -21.59 17.48
C GLY A 84 -13.01 -20.77 16.19
N GLU A 85 -14.10 -20.10 15.79
CA GLU A 85 -14.08 -19.12 14.70
C GLU A 85 -13.64 -17.74 15.22
N TYR A 86 -12.57 -17.20 14.64
CA TYR A 86 -12.03 -15.88 14.97
C TYR A 86 -12.86 -14.78 14.28
N GLN A 87 -13.86 -14.26 14.98
CA GLN A 87 -14.74 -13.17 14.52
C GLN A 87 -14.66 -11.97 15.47
N PRO A 88 -13.60 -11.15 15.39
CA PRO A 88 -13.44 -10.00 16.26
C PRO A 88 -14.40 -8.86 15.88
N ASN A 89 -14.87 -8.12 16.88
CA ASN A 89 -15.58 -6.87 16.63
C ASN A 89 -14.59 -5.79 16.21
N VAL A 90 -14.81 -5.20 15.04
CA VAL A 90 -13.92 -4.18 14.47
C VAL A 90 -14.60 -2.81 14.36
N ARG A 91 -13.82 -1.75 14.53
CA ARG A 91 -14.20 -0.37 14.23
C ARG A 91 -13.54 0.05 12.94
N ILE A 92 -14.35 0.41 11.94
CA ILE A 92 -13.84 1.03 10.71
C ILE A 92 -13.30 2.42 11.05
N LEU A 93 -12.08 2.70 10.58
CA LEU A 93 -11.43 3.99 10.75
C LEU A 93 -11.82 4.89 9.58
N SER A 94 -12.31 6.08 9.90
CA SER A 94 -12.67 7.10 8.91
C SER A 94 -11.42 7.72 8.30
N GLU A 95 -11.52 8.09 7.03
CA GLU A 95 -10.51 8.90 6.36
C GLU A 95 -10.85 10.39 6.49
N ILE A 96 -9.95 11.17 7.07
CA ILE A 96 -10.13 12.60 7.33
C ILE A 96 -9.36 13.39 6.27
N ASP A 97 -10.07 14.19 5.49
CA ASP A 97 -9.48 15.11 4.53
C ASP A 97 -9.71 16.56 4.96
N MET A 98 -8.62 17.27 5.26
CA MET A 98 -8.65 18.67 5.68
C MET A 98 -8.58 19.67 4.52
N HIS A 99 -8.70 19.22 3.25
CA HIS A 99 -8.66 20.08 2.05
C HIS A 99 -9.52 21.34 2.16
N ASP A 100 -10.62 21.26 2.91
CA ASP A 100 -11.49 22.40 3.18
C ASP A 100 -11.49 22.79 4.67
N PHE A 101 -10.31 23.02 5.27
CA PHE A 101 -10.21 23.70 6.58
C PHE A 101 -11.05 24.99 6.63
N PHE A 102 -11.27 25.64 5.47
CA PHE A 102 -12.12 26.82 5.32
C PHE A 102 -13.55 26.57 4.84
N ARG A 103 -13.97 25.34 4.52
CA ARG A 103 -15.38 25.06 4.13
C ARG A 103 -16.39 25.61 5.13
N PRO A 104 -16.18 25.47 6.45
CA PRO A 104 -17.16 25.97 7.42
C PRO A 104 -17.33 27.50 7.33
N ILE A 105 -16.30 28.21 6.87
CA ILE A 105 -16.27 29.67 6.75
C ILE A 105 -16.76 30.12 5.36
N ILE A 106 -16.63 29.26 4.34
CA ILE A 106 -16.91 29.58 2.94
C ILE A 106 -18.04 28.67 2.45
N GLN A 107 -19.26 29.19 2.45
CA GLN A 107 -20.44 28.52 1.88
C GLN A 107 -20.47 28.51 0.34
N SER A 108 -19.40 28.96 -0.33
CA SER A 108 -19.39 29.03 -1.79
C SER A 108 -18.89 27.73 -2.42
N GLU A 109 -19.51 27.36 -3.55
CA GLU A 109 -19.06 26.26 -4.42
C GLU A 109 -17.74 26.58 -5.15
N TYR A 110 -17.26 27.83 -5.04
CA TYR A 110 -16.06 28.30 -5.72
C TYR A 110 -14.83 28.19 -4.82
N ARG A 111 -13.80 27.50 -5.30
CA ARG A 111 -12.48 27.50 -4.64
C ARG A 111 -11.91 28.92 -4.62
N LEU A 112 -11.86 29.52 -3.43
CA LEU A 112 -11.14 30.78 -3.24
C LEU A 112 -9.67 30.64 -3.66
N SER A 113 -9.15 31.68 -4.31
CA SER A 113 -7.74 31.75 -4.64
C SER A 113 -6.87 31.64 -3.38
N ARG A 114 -5.66 31.09 -3.53
CA ARG A 114 -4.70 30.93 -2.42
C ARG A 114 -4.41 32.26 -1.69
N LYS A 115 -4.32 33.36 -2.44
CA LYS A 115 -4.14 34.72 -1.90
C LYS A 115 -5.36 35.19 -1.09
N SER A 116 -6.56 34.86 -1.53
CA SER A 116 -7.79 35.19 -0.81
C SER A 116 -7.89 34.42 0.50
N ARG A 117 -7.52 33.13 0.51
CA ARG A 117 -7.53 32.29 1.72
C ARG A 117 -6.60 32.82 2.81
N SER A 118 -5.40 33.28 2.45
CA SER A 118 -4.46 33.85 3.43
C SER A 118 -4.96 35.13 4.09
N LEU A 119 -5.87 35.88 3.45
CA LEU A 119 -6.46 37.09 4.04
C LEU A 119 -7.56 36.77 5.07
N LEU A 120 -8.13 35.56 5.04
CA LEU A 120 -9.19 35.14 5.96
C LEU A 120 -8.63 34.62 7.29
N THR A 121 -7.32 34.53 7.43
CA THR A 121 -6.68 33.99 8.63
C THR A 121 -5.49 34.83 9.06
N PRO A 122 -5.14 34.84 10.36
CA PRO A 122 -3.88 35.40 10.81
C PRO A 122 -2.67 34.54 10.43
N LEU A 123 -2.86 33.36 9.83
CA LEU A 123 -1.78 32.44 9.51
C LEU A 123 -1.06 32.82 8.21
N PRO A 124 0.28 32.68 8.15
CA PRO A 124 1.02 32.84 6.91
C PRO A 124 0.54 31.85 5.84
N ALA A 125 0.58 32.24 4.57
CA ALA A 125 0.17 31.39 3.44
C ALA A 125 0.88 30.02 3.44
N ASN A 126 2.19 30.00 3.76
CA ASN A 126 2.99 28.78 3.85
C ASN A 126 2.46 27.76 4.89
N SER A 127 1.77 28.23 5.92
CA SER A 127 1.16 27.38 6.95
C SER A 127 -0.12 26.74 6.43
N ILE A 128 -0.91 27.50 5.67
CA ILE A 128 -2.14 27.03 5.01
C ILE A 128 -1.80 25.96 3.97
N ASP A 129 -0.72 26.15 3.22
CA ASP A 129 -0.24 25.20 2.21
C ASP A 129 0.09 23.82 2.77
N GLN A 130 0.37 23.71 4.07
CA GLN A 130 0.61 22.41 4.72
C GLN A 130 -0.68 21.58 4.83
N TYR A 131 -1.84 22.14 4.51
CA TYR A 131 -3.13 21.48 4.58
C TYR A 131 -3.87 21.50 3.24
N ASP A 132 -3.23 21.97 2.16
CA ASP A 132 -3.78 21.91 0.81
C ASP A 132 -3.28 20.65 0.09
N ASN A 133 -4.19 19.74 -0.25
CA ASN A 133 -3.86 18.49 -0.90
C ASN A 133 -3.11 18.68 -2.22
N HIS A 134 -3.48 19.68 -3.04
CA HIS A 134 -2.81 19.90 -4.33
C HIS A 134 -1.36 20.31 -4.12
N VAL A 135 -1.12 21.23 -3.18
CA VAL A 135 0.24 21.67 -2.87
C VAL A 135 1.10 20.54 -2.29
N LEU A 136 0.54 19.73 -1.38
CA LEU A 136 1.24 18.59 -0.81
C LEU A 136 1.56 17.53 -1.87
N MET A 137 0.58 17.17 -2.70
CA MET A 137 0.76 16.19 -3.77
C MET A 137 1.80 16.66 -4.80
N ASP A 138 1.75 17.91 -5.26
CA ASP A 138 2.69 18.41 -6.27
C ASP A 138 4.14 18.45 -5.75
N ARG A 139 4.31 18.85 -4.49
CA ARG A 139 5.61 18.80 -3.83
C ARG A 139 6.13 17.36 -3.71
N LEU A 140 5.28 16.43 -3.30
CA LEU A 140 5.66 15.02 -3.16
C LEU A 140 5.95 14.36 -4.51
N LYS A 141 5.14 14.65 -5.54
CA LYS A 141 5.39 14.22 -6.93
C LYS A 141 6.75 14.70 -7.42
N THR A 142 7.14 15.94 -7.12
CA THR A 142 8.46 16.47 -7.47
C THR A 142 9.59 15.65 -6.83
N ILE A 143 9.43 15.22 -5.58
CA ILE A 143 10.40 14.34 -4.90
C ILE A 143 10.41 12.95 -5.55
N LEU A 144 9.23 12.36 -5.78
CA LEU A 144 9.11 11.03 -6.40
C LEU A 144 9.68 11.01 -7.82
N MET A 145 9.48 12.06 -8.61
CA MET A 145 10.08 12.19 -9.96
C MET A 145 11.61 12.17 -9.91
N LYS A 146 12.21 12.78 -8.88
CA LYS A 146 13.66 12.71 -8.66
C LYS A 146 14.11 11.30 -8.25
N ILE A 147 13.33 10.62 -7.40
CA ILE A 147 13.61 9.25 -6.94
C ILE A 147 13.54 8.25 -8.09
N PHE A 148 12.49 8.33 -8.91
CA PHE A 148 12.22 7.41 -10.01
C PHE A 148 13.00 7.76 -11.30
N GLU A 149 13.80 8.83 -11.26
CA GLU A 149 14.79 9.24 -12.25
C GLU A 149 14.28 9.17 -13.71
N TYR A 150 13.17 9.82 -14.06
CA TYR A 150 12.59 9.80 -15.43
C TYR A 150 12.46 8.42 -16.11
N ARG A 151 12.62 7.30 -15.40
CA ARG A 151 12.55 5.93 -15.97
C ARG A 151 11.12 5.43 -16.08
N ILE A 152 10.20 6.34 -16.34
CA ILE A 152 8.85 6.02 -16.78
C ILE A 152 8.99 5.70 -18.27
N LYS A 153 9.40 4.46 -18.58
CA LYS A 153 9.57 4.02 -19.98
C LYS A 153 8.24 3.93 -20.74
N ASN A 154 7.11 4.01 -20.04
CA ASN A 154 5.79 3.79 -20.60
C ASN A 154 4.93 5.04 -20.33
N ASP A 155 4.37 5.64 -21.39
CA ASP A 155 3.38 6.73 -21.36
C ASP A 155 2.08 6.39 -20.58
N GLU A 156 2.00 5.19 -19.98
CA GLU A 156 0.85 4.70 -19.22
C GLU A 156 0.92 4.96 -17.70
N PHE A 157 2.07 5.40 -17.16
CA PHE A 157 2.16 5.66 -15.72
C PHE A 157 1.58 7.03 -15.38
N SER A 158 0.62 7.06 -14.47
CA SER A 158 0.06 8.29 -13.92
C SER A 158 -0.13 8.15 -12.41
N TYR A 159 0.13 9.24 -11.69
CA TYR A 159 -0.16 9.30 -10.27
C TYR A 159 -1.68 9.41 -10.05
N PRO A 160 -2.22 8.80 -8.98
CA PRO A 160 -3.60 9.04 -8.58
C PRO A 160 -3.91 10.54 -8.41
N VAL A 161 -5.13 10.94 -8.78
CA VAL A 161 -5.61 12.33 -8.70
C VAL A 161 -6.13 12.66 -7.31
N ASP A 162 -6.76 11.69 -6.66
CA ASP A 162 -7.27 11.82 -5.30
C ASP A 162 -6.15 11.71 -4.27
N ALA A 163 -6.18 12.55 -3.24
CA ALA A 163 -5.12 12.66 -2.25
C ALA A 163 -4.98 11.40 -1.39
N ILE A 164 -6.11 10.78 -1.05
CA ILE A 164 -6.15 9.56 -0.23
C ILE A 164 -5.52 8.43 -1.04
N ALA A 165 -6.00 8.22 -2.26
CA ALA A 165 -5.45 7.23 -3.18
C ALA A 165 -3.95 7.47 -3.47
N PHE A 166 -3.54 8.72 -3.62
CA PHE A 166 -2.15 9.09 -3.85
C PHE A 166 -1.26 8.75 -2.65
N SER A 167 -1.71 9.04 -1.41
CA SER A 167 -0.95 8.68 -0.21
C SER A 167 -0.76 7.16 -0.09
N TYR A 168 -1.82 6.36 -0.31
CA TYR A 168 -1.71 4.91 -0.31
C TYR A 168 -0.84 4.37 -1.46
N PHE A 169 -0.86 5.02 -2.62
CA PHE A 169 0.07 4.71 -3.71
C PHE A 169 1.52 4.85 -3.28
N VAL A 170 1.86 5.92 -2.54
CA VAL A 170 3.24 6.12 -2.04
C VAL A 170 3.65 5.00 -1.08
N LEU A 171 2.75 4.57 -0.18
CA LEU A 171 3.00 3.44 0.73
C LEU A 171 3.25 2.12 -0.03
N MET A 172 2.58 1.91 -1.16
CA MET A 172 2.77 0.72 -1.99
C MET A 172 4.07 0.79 -2.81
N ALA A 173 4.36 1.96 -3.38
CA ALA A 173 5.51 2.15 -4.28
C ALA A 173 6.85 2.15 -3.54
N ILE A 174 6.88 2.62 -2.29
CA ILE A 174 8.12 2.72 -1.51
C ILE A 174 8.22 1.57 -0.48
N PRO A 175 9.36 0.85 -0.40
CA PRO A 175 9.63 -0.16 0.62
C PRO A 175 9.98 0.51 1.95
N PHE A 176 9.01 1.16 2.56
CA PHE A 176 9.16 1.62 3.94
C PHE A 176 9.33 0.42 4.89
N PRO A 177 10.13 0.57 5.96
CA PRO A 177 10.12 -0.39 7.07
C PRO A 177 8.71 -0.62 7.59
N ASP A 178 8.42 -1.86 7.99
CA ASP A 178 7.14 -2.30 8.57
C ASP A 178 6.59 -1.38 9.66
N THR A 179 7.47 -0.88 10.54
CA THR A 179 7.10 0.06 11.61
C THR A 179 6.58 1.39 11.04
N ILE A 180 7.22 1.89 9.98
CA ILE A 180 6.81 3.13 9.30
C ILE A 180 5.52 2.89 8.50
N LYS A 181 5.41 1.79 7.74
CA LYS A 181 4.17 1.43 7.03
C LYS A 181 2.98 1.37 7.99
N THR A 182 3.15 0.71 9.13
CA THR A 182 2.10 0.61 10.16
C THR A 182 1.69 1.99 10.67
N ARG A 183 2.66 2.86 11.00
CA ARG A 183 2.36 4.21 11.49
C ARG A 183 1.66 5.06 10.45
N LEU A 184 2.07 5.00 9.18
CA LEU A 184 1.41 5.74 8.10
C LEU A 184 -0.03 5.27 7.87
N LEU A 185 -0.28 3.95 7.97
CA LEU A 185 -1.63 3.39 7.89
C LEU A 185 -2.50 3.74 9.10
N GLN A 186 -1.93 3.94 10.28
CA GLN A 186 -2.69 4.35 11.48
C GLN A 186 -3.14 5.81 11.44
N ILE A 187 -2.57 6.64 10.56
CA ILE A 187 -2.97 8.04 10.45
C ILE A 187 -4.29 8.12 9.71
N ASP A 188 -5.28 8.80 10.30
CA ASP A 188 -6.59 8.98 9.68
C ASP A 188 -6.63 10.17 8.72
N CYS A 189 -5.73 11.15 8.91
CA CYS A 189 -5.72 12.35 8.09
C CYS A 189 -4.75 12.25 6.90
N VAL A 190 -5.28 12.37 5.68
CA VAL A 190 -4.49 12.32 4.44
C VAL A 190 -3.42 13.42 4.39
N ASN A 191 -3.72 14.65 4.82
CA ASN A 191 -2.75 15.74 4.84
C ASN A 191 -1.55 15.43 5.72
N LEU A 192 -1.78 14.85 6.90
CA LEU A 192 -0.71 14.45 7.81
C LEU A 192 0.10 13.30 7.22
N ARG A 193 -0.57 12.32 6.60
CA ARG A 193 0.09 11.20 5.93
C ARG A 193 1.02 11.69 4.80
N LEU A 194 0.51 12.54 3.90
CA LEU A 194 1.28 13.14 2.80
C LEU A 194 2.47 13.96 3.30
N ARG A 195 2.32 14.73 4.39
CA ARG A 195 3.43 15.50 4.98
C ARG A 195 4.52 14.60 5.54
N LEU A 196 4.16 13.51 6.20
CA LEU A 196 5.14 12.56 6.74
C LEU A 196 5.82 11.79 5.62
N GLU A 197 5.08 11.30 4.63
CA GLU A 197 5.65 10.70 3.42
C GLU A 197 6.64 11.66 2.74
N MET A 198 6.26 12.93 2.58
CA MET A 198 7.13 13.95 2.03
C MET A 198 8.38 14.15 2.88
N SER A 199 8.26 14.25 4.19
CA SER A 199 9.40 14.41 5.10
C SER A 199 10.34 13.21 5.02
N LEU A 200 9.81 11.99 5.01
CA LEU A 200 10.59 10.75 4.93
C LEU A 200 11.33 10.64 3.59
N LEU A 201 10.66 11.01 2.50
CA LEU A 201 11.22 10.91 1.16
C LEU A 201 12.12 12.10 0.78
N ASN A 202 12.07 13.20 1.52
CA ASN A 202 12.99 14.31 1.31
C ASN A 202 14.41 13.98 1.81
N GLU A 203 14.52 13.12 2.82
CA GLU A 203 15.81 12.65 3.34
C GLU A 203 16.53 11.72 2.37
N ASN A 204 17.86 11.78 2.32
CA ASN A 204 18.62 10.80 1.56
C ASN A 204 18.62 9.45 2.31
N PHE A 205 18.27 8.36 1.62
CA PHE A 205 18.19 7.04 2.24
C PHE A 205 18.74 5.96 1.30
N LYS A 206 19.12 4.83 1.89
CA LYS A 206 19.64 3.66 1.21
C LYS A 206 18.88 2.42 1.68
N PHE A 207 18.80 1.43 0.82
CA PHE A 207 18.25 0.13 1.17
C PHE A 207 19.34 -0.77 1.70
N ILE A 208 19.07 -1.43 2.82
CA ILE A 208 20.01 -2.33 3.48
C ILE A 208 19.39 -3.73 3.62
N CYS A 209 20.23 -4.75 3.70
CA CYS A 209 19.78 -6.10 4.00
C CYS A 209 19.22 -6.17 5.43
N GLY A 210 18.01 -6.70 5.59
CA GLY A 210 17.36 -6.85 6.90
C GLY A 210 18.09 -7.79 7.87
N THR A 211 19.00 -8.65 7.38
CA THR A 211 19.76 -9.59 8.21
C THR A 211 21.15 -9.06 8.55
N CYS A 212 21.98 -8.73 7.56
CA CYS A 212 23.39 -8.35 7.77
C CYS A 212 23.64 -6.83 7.75
N ARG A 213 22.61 -6.02 7.45
CA ARG A 213 22.68 -4.55 7.37
C ARG A 213 23.66 -3.98 6.32
N GLN A 214 24.16 -4.79 5.41
CA GLN A 214 24.94 -4.29 4.27
C GLN A 214 24.06 -3.48 3.32
N ASN A 215 24.64 -2.46 2.70
CA ASN A 215 23.98 -1.61 1.71
C ASN A 215 23.68 -2.42 0.44
N LEU A 216 22.45 -2.38 -0.05
CA LEU A 216 22.02 -3.06 -1.26
C LEU A 216 21.90 -2.08 -2.43
N CYS A 217 21.27 -0.93 -2.23
CA CYS A 217 21.11 0.08 -3.29
C CYS A 217 20.75 1.45 -2.72
N ASP A 218 20.95 2.49 -3.54
CA ASP A 218 20.60 3.87 -3.21
C ASP A 218 19.17 4.20 -3.65
N ARG A 219 18.55 5.24 -3.06
CA ARG A 219 17.19 5.69 -3.42
C ARG A 219 17.04 6.01 -4.91
N ASN A 220 18.10 6.41 -5.59
CA ASN A 220 18.05 6.72 -7.03
C ASN A 220 18.07 5.46 -7.91
N SER A 221 18.18 4.27 -7.31
CA SER A 221 18.22 3.00 -8.06
C SER A 221 16.83 2.44 -8.35
N PHE A 222 15.74 3.12 -7.96
CA PHE A 222 14.40 2.66 -8.28
C PHE A 222 14.16 2.58 -9.78
N LEU A 223 13.39 1.57 -10.19
CA LEU A 223 12.99 1.37 -11.58
C LEU A 223 11.49 1.16 -11.65
N VAL A 224 10.76 2.04 -12.35
CA VAL A 224 9.33 1.88 -12.58
C VAL A 224 9.11 0.86 -13.69
N MET A 225 8.45 -0.26 -13.38
CA MET A 225 8.19 -1.35 -14.33
C MET A 225 6.71 -1.64 -14.57
N SER A 226 5.81 -1.05 -13.77
CA SER A 226 4.36 -1.27 -13.88
C SER A 226 3.58 0.03 -13.68
N LYS A 227 2.26 -0.03 -13.94
CA LYS A 227 1.32 1.07 -13.63
C LYS A 227 1.26 1.37 -12.13
N LEU A 228 1.56 0.38 -11.28
CA LEU A 228 1.65 0.53 -9.83
C LEU A 228 3.01 1.11 -9.38
N GLY A 229 3.87 1.50 -10.31
CA GLY A 229 5.16 2.13 -10.04
C GLY A 229 6.29 1.10 -9.97
N THR A 230 7.04 1.15 -8.87
CA THR A 230 8.22 0.34 -8.56
C THR A 230 7.91 -0.95 -7.82
N SER A 231 6.65 -1.17 -7.44
CA SER A 231 6.23 -2.30 -6.62
C SER A 231 5.26 -3.21 -7.36
N GLY A 232 5.25 -4.48 -6.98
CA GLY A 232 4.23 -5.45 -7.40
C GLY A 232 4.12 -6.59 -6.39
N THR A 233 2.90 -7.07 -6.17
CA THR A 233 2.65 -8.22 -5.30
C THR A 233 2.39 -9.46 -6.13
N PHE A 234 3.21 -10.48 -5.97
CA PHE A 234 3.15 -11.70 -6.75
C PHE A 234 3.12 -12.94 -5.86
N VAL A 235 2.57 -14.03 -6.37
CA VAL A 235 2.52 -15.32 -5.66
C VAL A 235 3.40 -16.30 -6.39
N ASN A 236 4.26 -17.03 -5.68
CA ASN A 236 5.09 -18.07 -6.27
C ASN A 236 4.31 -19.39 -6.46
N SER A 237 4.92 -20.38 -7.10
CA SER A 237 4.32 -21.71 -7.33
C SER A 237 3.88 -22.43 -6.04
N ASN A 238 4.49 -22.09 -4.90
CA ASN A 238 4.16 -22.64 -3.58
C ASN A 238 3.04 -21.85 -2.86
N GLY A 239 2.44 -20.84 -3.49
CA GLY A 239 1.39 -20.02 -2.87
C GLY A 239 1.90 -18.91 -1.93
N ILE A 240 3.22 -18.70 -1.84
CA ILE A 240 3.81 -17.65 -1.00
C ILE A 240 3.73 -16.32 -1.73
N VAL A 241 3.16 -15.33 -1.05
CA VAL A 241 3.06 -13.93 -1.52
C VAL A 241 4.39 -13.21 -1.29
N HIS A 242 4.88 -12.54 -2.33
CA HIS A 242 6.07 -11.68 -2.30
C HIS A 242 5.69 -10.27 -2.73
N GLU A 243 5.99 -9.28 -1.89
CA GLU A 243 6.00 -7.87 -2.27
C GLU A 243 7.38 -7.57 -2.87
N LEU A 244 7.41 -7.30 -4.17
CA LEU A 244 8.65 -7.06 -4.91
C LEU A 244 8.80 -5.58 -5.21
N TYR A 245 10.05 -5.14 -5.17
CA TYR A 245 10.45 -3.80 -5.56
C TYR A 245 11.51 -3.88 -6.65
N THR A 246 11.34 -3.09 -7.70
CA THR A 246 12.21 -3.11 -8.86
C THR A 246 13.28 -2.02 -8.77
N PHE A 247 14.53 -2.45 -8.89
CA PHE A 247 15.72 -1.59 -8.85
C PHE A 247 16.57 -1.83 -10.07
N SER A 248 17.22 -0.78 -10.58
CA SER A 248 18.15 -0.88 -11.71
C SER A 248 19.52 -1.45 -11.32
N LYS A 249 19.88 -1.36 -10.05
CA LYS A 249 21.18 -1.81 -9.52
C LYS A 249 21.01 -2.33 -8.10
N VAL A 250 21.69 -3.44 -7.81
CA VAL A 250 21.85 -3.98 -6.45
C VAL A 250 23.30 -4.42 -6.26
N GLU A 251 23.85 -4.16 -5.08
CA GLU A 251 25.22 -4.48 -4.67
C GLU A 251 25.20 -5.40 -3.44
N ASN A 252 26.37 -5.94 -3.07
CA ASN A 252 26.53 -6.79 -1.89
C ASN A 252 25.58 -8.00 -1.87
N THR A 253 25.40 -8.63 -3.04
CA THR A 253 24.62 -9.85 -3.21
C THR A 253 25.46 -10.92 -3.89
N ARG A 254 25.13 -12.19 -3.63
CA ARG A 254 25.74 -13.36 -4.25
C ARG A 254 24.67 -14.20 -4.93
N ARG A 255 24.90 -14.57 -6.19
CA ARG A 255 24.06 -15.54 -6.91
C ARG A 255 24.13 -16.92 -6.26
N VAL A 256 22.97 -17.52 -5.98
CA VAL A 256 22.86 -18.85 -5.37
C VAL A 256 22.08 -19.86 -6.23
N SER A 257 21.42 -19.43 -7.31
CA SER A 257 20.74 -20.34 -8.25
C SER A 257 21.23 -20.18 -9.70
N LYS A 258 20.88 -21.17 -10.54
CA LYS A 258 20.93 -21.03 -11.99
C LYS A 258 19.81 -20.08 -12.46
N TYR A 259 19.96 -19.61 -13.70
CA TYR A 259 18.95 -18.81 -14.38
C TYR A 259 17.75 -19.70 -14.70
N SER A 260 16.55 -19.15 -14.55
CA SER A 260 15.29 -19.82 -14.87
C SER A 260 14.31 -18.80 -15.43
N ASP A 261 13.59 -19.16 -16.48
CA ASP A 261 12.43 -18.41 -16.99
C ASP A 261 11.09 -19.02 -16.53
N ASP A 262 11.13 -20.24 -15.97
CA ASP A 262 9.97 -20.89 -15.36
C ASP A 262 9.26 -19.99 -14.36
N PHE A 263 7.95 -19.80 -14.56
CA PHE A 263 7.07 -19.04 -13.68
C PHE A 263 7.54 -17.57 -13.44
N SER A 264 8.15 -16.94 -14.45
CA SER A 264 8.56 -15.54 -14.35
C SER A 264 7.37 -14.58 -14.26
N TRP A 265 7.44 -13.63 -13.32
CA TRP A 265 6.43 -12.59 -13.13
C TRP A 265 6.57 -11.39 -14.08
N PHE A 266 7.72 -11.26 -14.75
CA PHE A 266 7.98 -10.21 -15.73
C PHE A 266 8.11 -10.86 -17.11
N PRO A 267 7.16 -10.64 -18.04
CA PRO A 267 7.21 -11.25 -19.37
C PRO A 267 8.53 -10.94 -20.08
N ASN A 268 9.13 -11.95 -20.71
CA ASN A 268 10.43 -11.90 -21.39
C ASN A 268 11.66 -11.72 -20.47
N TYR A 269 11.49 -11.86 -19.16
CA TYR A 269 12.59 -11.95 -18.20
C TYR A 269 12.65 -13.35 -17.61
N GLY A 270 13.85 -13.83 -17.30
CA GLY A 270 14.04 -14.88 -16.30
C GLY A 270 14.60 -14.32 -15.00
N TRP A 271 14.75 -15.18 -14.00
CA TRP A 271 15.15 -14.82 -12.65
C TRP A 271 16.30 -15.70 -12.16
N ILE A 272 17.05 -15.14 -11.21
CA ILE A 272 18.08 -15.82 -10.41
C ILE A 272 17.85 -15.48 -8.95
N ILE A 273 18.08 -16.44 -8.06
CA ILE A 273 18.07 -16.21 -6.62
C ILE A 273 19.41 -15.62 -6.22
N ILE A 274 19.35 -14.51 -5.49
CA ILE A 274 20.49 -13.84 -4.88
C ILE A 274 20.35 -13.85 -3.35
N LYS A 275 21.48 -13.87 -2.63
CA LYS A 275 21.57 -13.84 -1.16
C LYS A 275 22.49 -12.73 -0.70
#